data_AF-A0A811NU83-F1
#
_entry.id   AF-A0A811NU83-F1
#
_cell.length_a   1.000
_cell.length_b   1.000
_cell.length_c   1.000
_cell.angle_alpha   90.00
_cell.angle_beta   90.00
_cell.angle_gamma   90.00
#
_symmetry.space_group_name_H-M   'P 1'
#
loop_
_entity.id
_entity.type
_entity.pdbx_description
1 polymer ?
#
loop_
_entity_poly.entity_id
_entity_poly.type
_entity_poly.pdbx_seq_one_letter_code
_entity_poly.pdbx_strand_id
1 'polypeptide(L)'
;MQRTSGANPTYSSSSANSLVFGEGVVNDATSVVLFNAIENLDIANFDAIVLLNFVGKFLYLFFTSTILGVATGLLSAYIIKKLCFARHSTDREVSIMILMAYLSYMLSMLLDLSGILTVFFCGIVMSHYTWHNVTESSRVTTKHTFATLSFIAEIFLFLYVGMDALDIEKWKLASSRFLIEPEYQILGE
;
A
#
# COMPACT_ATOMS: atom_id res chain seq x y z
N MET A 1 22.24 -47.00 5.67
CA MET A 1 22.45 -45.89 6.63
C MET A 1 22.47 -44.59 5.82
N GLN A 2 21.32 -43.95 5.63
CA GLN A 2 21.21 -42.61 5.04
C GLN A 2 20.09 -41.89 5.79
N ARG A 3 20.47 -40.85 6.56
CA ARG A 3 19.57 -39.92 7.24
C ARG A 3 18.91 -39.06 6.17
N THR A 4 17.61 -39.23 5.93
CA THR A 4 16.81 -38.17 5.31
C THR A 4 16.35 -37.23 6.41
N SER A 5 16.83 -35.99 6.32
CA SER A 5 16.55 -34.88 7.21
C SER A 5 15.04 -34.68 7.39
N GLY A 6 14.57 -34.74 8.63
CA GLY A 6 13.19 -34.45 8.99
C GLY A 6 12.92 -32.96 8.86
N ALA A 7 12.42 -32.53 7.71
CA ALA A 7 11.68 -31.27 7.61
C ALA A 7 10.27 -31.53 8.14
N ASN A 8 9.97 -31.00 9.31
CA ASN A 8 8.67 -31.11 9.96
C ASN A 8 7.64 -30.31 9.12
N PRO A 9 6.63 -30.97 8.49
CA PRO A 9 5.82 -30.39 7.41
C PRO A 9 5.00 -29.15 7.81
N THR A 10 4.81 -28.94 9.12
CA THR A 10 4.15 -27.75 9.68
C THR A 10 4.94 -26.46 9.46
N TYR A 11 6.28 -26.50 9.54
CA TYR A 11 7.09 -25.28 9.41
C TYR A 11 7.17 -24.79 7.96
N SER A 12 7.22 -25.71 6.98
CA SER A 12 7.29 -25.36 5.57
C SER A 12 6.01 -24.68 5.07
N SER A 13 4.85 -25.07 5.61
CA SER A 13 3.56 -24.46 5.29
C SER A 13 3.44 -23.06 5.91
N SER A 14 3.83 -22.89 7.18
CA SER A 14 3.79 -21.58 7.85
C SER A 14 4.72 -20.55 7.20
N SER A 15 5.93 -20.94 6.79
CA SER A 15 6.85 -20.03 6.09
C SER A 15 6.35 -19.64 4.71
N ALA A 16 5.74 -20.58 3.97
CA ALA A 16 5.16 -20.29 2.67
C ALA A 16 3.99 -19.30 2.77
N ASN A 17 3.10 -19.47 3.76
CA ASN A 17 1.95 -18.57 3.98
C ASN A 17 2.40 -17.14 4.30
N SER A 18 3.42 -16.96 5.15
CA SER A 18 3.96 -15.62 5.45
C SER A 18 4.67 -14.98 4.26
N LEU A 19 5.34 -15.79 3.43
CA LEU A 19 6.04 -15.30 2.24
C LEU A 19 5.04 -14.79 1.19
N VAL A 20 4.03 -15.61 0.84
CA VAL A 20 3.00 -15.24 -0.15
C VAL A 20 2.18 -14.04 0.33
N PHE A 21 1.88 -13.96 1.64
CA PHE A 21 1.23 -12.78 2.22
C PHE A 21 2.10 -11.52 2.04
N GLY A 22 3.39 -11.60 2.40
CA GLY A 22 4.29 -10.47 2.25
C GLY A 22 4.45 -10.01 0.81
N GLU A 23 4.59 -10.96 -0.13
CA GLU A 23 4.64 -10.69 -1.57
C GLU A 23 3.38 -9.96 -2.05
N GLY A 24 2.19 -10.44 -1.68
CA GLY A 24 0.91 -9.84 -2.08
C GLY A 24 0.79 -8.38 -1.66
N VAL A 25 1.10 -8.07 -0.40
CA VAL A 25 0.98 -6.67 0.09
C VAL A 25 2.01 -5.74 -0.56
N VAL A 26 3.24 -6.22 -0.80
CA VAL A 26 4.26 -5.44 -1.52
C VAL A 26 3.84 -5.21 -2.97
N ASN A 27 3.27 -6.23 -3.62
CA ASN A 27 2.76 -6.14 -4.98
C ASN A 27 1.63 -5.10 -5.09
N ASP A 28 0.68 -5.10 -4.16
CA ASP A 28 -0.42 -4.13 -4.14
C ASP A 28 0.11 -2.70 -4.06
N ALA A 29 1.03 -2.42 -3.13
CA ALA A 29 1.66 -1.10 -3.01
C ALA A 29 2.45 -0.71 -4.28
N THR A 30 3.14 -1.67 -4.91
CA THR A 30 3.96 -1.43 -6.10
C THR A 30 3.08 -1.17 -7.34
N SER A 31 1.97 -1.90 -7.49
CA SER A 31 1.05 -1.75 -8.61
C SER A 31 0.40 -0.37 -8.64
N VAL A 32 0.07 0.18 -7.46
CA VAL A 32 -0.45 1.55 -7.34
C VAL A 32 0.59 2.59 -7.75
N VAL A 33 1.85 2.41 -7.37
CA VAL A 33 2.95 3.31 -7.77
C VAL A 33 3.17 3.25 -9.29
N LEU A 34 3.12 2.03 -9.85
CA LEU A 34 3.25 1.81 -11.28
C LEU A 34 2.10 2.48 -12.05
N PHE A 35 0.87 2.32 -11.58
CA PHE A 35 -0.31 2.96 -12.16
C PHE A 35 -0.17 4.49 -12.18
N ASN A 36 0.24 5.09 -11.05
CA ASN A 36 0.49 6.53 -10.98
C ASN A 36 1.61 6.97 -11.95
N ALA A 37 2.66 6.16 -12.12
CA ALA A 37 3.70 6.46 -13.10
C ALA A 37 3.17 6.39 -14.55
N ILE A 38 2.25 5.48 -14.85
CA ILE A 38 1.64 5.31 -16.19
C ILE A 38 0.68 6.45 -16.52
N GLU A 39 -0.16 6.89 -15.57
CA GLU A 39 -1.12 7.99 -15.79
C GLU A 39 -0.42 9.29 -16.22
N ASN A 40 0.81 9.49 -15.77
CA ASN A 40 1.64 10.64 -16.12
C ASN A 40 2.44 10.47 -17.42
N LEU A 41 2.21 9.38 -18.17
CA LEU A 41 2.90 9.11 -19.44
C LEU A 41 2.12 9.73 -20.60
N ASP A 42 2.80 10.52 -21.43
CA ASP A 42 2.25 10.98 -22.70
C ASP A 42 2.44 9.89 -23.76
N ILE A 43 1.34 9.23 -24.12
CA ILE A 43 1.30 8.06 -25.02
C ILE A 43 1.41 8.48 -26.49
N ALA A 44 1.33 9.77 -26.80
CA ALA A 44 1.31 10.27 -28.18
C ALA A 44 2.63 10.01 -28.95
N ASN A 45 3.74 9.76 -28.25
CA ASN A 45 5.04 9.45 -28.87
C ASN A 45 5.68 8.23 -28.20
N PHE A 46 5.36 7.01 -28.68
CA PHE A 46 6.04 5.79 -28.25
C PHE A 46 7.49 5.78 -28.76
N ASP A 47 8.39 6.33 -27.95
CA ASP A 47 9.84 6.31 -28.16
C ASP A 47 10.54 5.61 -26.99
N ALA A 48 11.72 5.02 -27.24
CA ALA A 48 12.53 4.36 -26.22
C ALA A 48 12.89 5.31 -25.06
N ILE A 49 12.97 6.62 -25.34
CA ILE A 49 13.21 7.68 -24.37
C ILE A 49 12.05 7.82 -23.38
N VAL A 50 10.80 7.69 -23.85
CA VAL A 50 9.60 7.78 -23.02
C VAL A 50 9.53 6.59 -22.06
N LEU A 51 9.87 5.39 -22.54
CA LEU A 51 9.98 4.20 -21.70
C LEU A 51 11.08 4.34 -20.63
N LEU A 52 12.24 4.89 -20.98
CA LEU A 52 13.32 5.11 -20.03
C LEU A 52 12.93 6.13 -18.95
N ASN A 53 12.26 7.23 -19.34
CA ASN A 53 11.74 8.23 -18.40
C ASN A 53 10.69 7.64 -17.46
N PHE A 54 9.81 6.78 -17.97
CA PHE A 54 8.83 6.07 -17.16
C PHE A 54 9.50 5.21 -16.08
N VAL A 55 10.47 4.35 -16.48
CA VAL A 55 11.22 3.51 -15.55
C VAL A 55 11.98 4.37 -14.54
N GLY A 56 12.60 5.47 -14.99
CA GLY A 56 13.28 6.43 -14.13
C GLY A 56 12.34 7.05 -13.08
N LYS A 57 11.16 7.49 -13.49
CA LYS A 57 10.14 8.08 -12.59
C LYS A 57 9.61 7.04 -11.60
N PHE A 58 9.35 5.82 -12.05
CA PHE A 58 8.93 4.72 -11.18
C PHE A 58 10.00 4.44 -10.11
N LEU A 59 11.27 4.28 -10.50
CA LEU A 59 12.36 4.04 -9.54
C LEU A 59 12.54 5.22 -8.59
N TYR A 60 12.47 6.46 -9.09
CA TYR A 60 12.54 7.66 -8.28
C TYR A 60 11.44 7.67 -7.19
N LEU A 61 10.18 7.51 -7.59
CA LEU A 61 9.04 7.46 -6.66
C LEU A 61 9.19 6.30 -5.68
N PHE A 62 9.62 5.13 -6.15
CA PHE A 62 9.80 3.95 -5.31
C PHE A 62 10.84 4.19 -4.20
N PHE A 63 12.06 4.61 -4.57
CA PHE A 63 13.14 4.78 -3.60
C PHE A 63 12.91 5.95 -2.65
N THR A 64 12.46 7.09 -3.16
CA THR A 64 12.24 8.30 -2.32
C THR A 64 11.09 8.10 -1.33
N SER A 65 9.96 7.51 -1.76
CA SER A 65 8.86 7.12 -0.85
C SER A 65 9.31 6.10 0.19
N THR A 66 10.15 5.12 -0.19
CA THR A 66 10.69 4.14 0.75
C THR A 66 11.54 4.81 1.83
N ILE A 67 12.47 5.69 1.44
CA ILE A 67 13.33 6.42 2.38
C ILE A 67 12.49 7.27 3.34
N LEU A 68 11.49 7.99 2.81
CA LEU A 68 10.61 8.81 3.63
C LEU A 68 9.78 7.96 4.61
N GLY A 69 9.27 6.82 4.17
CA GLY A 69 8.52 5.87 5.00
C GLY A 69 9.38 5.33 6.13
N VAL A 70 10.61 4.91 5.82
CA VAL A 70 11.57 4.45 6.82
C VAL A 70 11.92 5.55 7.83
N ALA A 71 12.21 6.76 7.35
CA ALA A 71 12.53 7.90 8.20
C ALA A 71 11.39 8.26 9.16
N THR A 72 10.16 8.32 8.65
CA THR A 72 8.95 8.62 9.45
C THR A 72 8.61 7.50 10.44
N GLY A 73 8.82 6.23 10.06
CA GLY A 73 8.66 5.08 10.95
C GLY A 73 9.69 5.05 12.09
N LEU A 74 10.96 5.35 11.80
CA LEU A 74 12.01 5.48 12.82
C LEU A 74 11.75 6.67 13.75
N LEU A 75 11.27 7.79 13.19
CA LEU A 75 10.83 8.95 13.96
C LEU A 75 9.70 8.59 14.93
N SER A 76 8.72 7.79 14.48
CA SER A 76 7.65 7.27 15.34
C SER A 76 8.19 6.46 16.52
N ALA A 77 9.12 5.54 16.27
CA ALA A 77 9.76 4.74 17.32
C ALA A 77 10.52 5.63 18.32
N TYR A 78 11.22 6.66 17.85
CA TYR A 78 11.91 7.64 18.70
C TYR A 78 10.94 8.46 19.55
N ILE A 79 9.86 8.98 18.95
CA ILE A 79 8.82 9.76 19.64
C ILE A 79 8.17 8.93 20.74
N ILE A 80 7.77 7.70 20.44
CA ILE A 80 7.16 6.79 21.42
C ILE A 80 8.13 6.47 22.53
N LYS A 81 9.39 6.14 22.23
CA LYS A 81 10.41 5.90 23.26
C LYS A 81 10.59 7.10 24.19
N LYS A 82 10.59 8.32 23.66
CA LYS A 82 10.77 9.55 24.44
C LYS A 82 9.53 9.92 25.27
N LEU A 83 8.32 9.76 24.72
CA LEU A 83 7.07 10.09 25.40
C LEU A 83 6.67 9.02 26.44
N CYS A 84 6.91 7.74 26.16
CA CYS A 84 6.66 6.64 27.09
C CYS A 84 7.54 6.72 28.35
N PHE A 85 8.76 7.25 28.24
CA PHE A 85 9.62 7.50 29.40
C PHE A 85 8.95 8.37 30.47
N ALA A 86 8.04 9.27 30.07
CA ALA A 86 7.36 10.15 31.02
C ALA A 86 6.12 9.50 31.67
N ARG A 87 5.26 8.83 30.89
CA ARG A 87 4.03 8.20 31.42
C ARG A 87 3.40 7.22 30.42
N HIS A 88 3.44 5.92 30.76
CA HIS A 88 2.77 4.89 29.97
C HIS A 88 1.24 5.04 29.99
N SER A 89 0.62 4.97 28.82
CA SER A 89 -0.82 5.04 28.63
C SER A 89 -1.15 4.48 27.25
N THR A 90 -1.91 3.39 27.26
CA THR A 90 -2.28 2.62 26.07
C THR A 90 -2.87 3.50 24.97
N ASP A 91 -3.87 4.32 25.31
CA ASP A 91 -4.59 5.12 24.31
C ASP A 91 -3.68 6.14 23.61
N ARG A 92 -2.70 6.70 24.33
CA ARG A 92 -1.73 7.64 23.76
C ARG A 92 -0.76 6.95 22.80
N GLU A 93 -0.25 5.77 23.18
CA GLU A 93 0.65 4.99 22.34
C GLU A 93 -0.04 4.62 21.02
N VAL A 94 -1.28 4.11 21.07
CA VAL A 94 -2.06 3.76 19.87
C VAL A 94 -2.36 5.00 19.01
N SER A 95 -2.80 6.09 19.64
CA SER A 95 -3.12 7.33 18.93
C SER A 95 -1.90 7.90 18.19
N ILE A 96 -0.71 7.88 18.82
CA ILE A 96 0.53 8.34 18.19
C ILE A 96 0.92 7.46 17.00
N MET A 97 0.75 6.13 17.11
CA MET A 97 1.05 5.24 15.98
C MET A 97 0.16 5.52 14.77
N ILE A 98 -1.14 5.71 14.98
CA ILE A 98 -2.09 6.06 13.91
C ILE A 98 -1.76 7.45 13.34
N LEU A 99 -1.49 8.43 14.22
CA LEU A 99 -1.12 9.78 13.81
C LEU A 99 0.17 9.80 12.97
N MET A 100 1.18 9.01 13.33
CA MET A 100 2.44 8.93 12.59
C MET A 100 2.29 8.23 11.24
N ALA A 101 1.45 7.19 11.15
CA ALA A 101 1.08 6.60 9.87
C ALA A 101 0.44 7.65 8.95
N TYR A 102 -0.54 8.41 9.47
CA TYR A 102 -1.21 9.47 8.72
C TYR A 102 -0.26 10.61 8.32
N LEU A 103 0.63 11.03 9.24
CA LEU A 103 1.64 12.06 8.97
C LEU A 103 2.58 11.64 7.84
N SER A 104 3.00 10.36 7.80
CA SER A 104 3.86 9.86 6.72
C SER A 104 3.20 9.96 5.35
N TYR A 105 1.89 9.68 5.28
CA TYR A 105 1.09 9.88 4.08
C TYR A 105 0.98 11.35 3.70
N MET A 106 0.67 12.24 4.65
CA MET A 106 0.58 13.68 4.37
C MET A 106 1.90 14.27 3.89
N LEU A 107 3.03 13.90 4.52
CA LEU A 107 4.36 14.35 4.09
C LEU A 107 4.71 13.89 2.68
N SER A 108 4.36 12.66 2.32
CA SER A 108 4.60 12.17 0.96
C SER A 108 3.81 12.93 -0.09
N MET A 109 2.55 13.30 0.20
CA MET A 109 1.74 14.11 -0.71
C MET A 109 2.31 15.53 -0.86
N LEU A 110 2.81 16.12 0.23
CA LEU A 110 3.47 17.44 0.17
C LEU A 110 4.76 17.44 -0.65
N LEU A 111 5.38 16.27 -0.84
CA LEU A 111 6.63 16.09 -1.60
C LEU A 111 6.39 15.48 -2.98
N ASP A 112 5.12 15.37 -3.42
CA ASP A 112 4.72 14.74 -4.68
C ASP A 112 5.25 13.30 -4.86
N LEU A 113 5.29 12.54 -3.76
CA LEU A 113 5.73 11.15 -3.71
C LEU A 113 4.55 10.17 -3.63
N SER A 114 4.81 8.87 -3.74
CA SER A 114 3.77 7.84 -3.53
C SER A 114 3.42 7.72 -2.04
N GLY A 115 2.24 8.21 -1.66
CA GLY A 115 1.83 8.16 -0.26
C GLY A 115 1.43 6.81 0.27
N ILE A 116 0.82 5.98 -0.57
CA ILE A 116 0.46 4.61 -0.22
C ILE A 116 1.72 3.78 0.03
N LEU A 117 2.76 3.95 -0.81
CA LEU A 117 4.04 3.29 -0.62
C LEU A 117 4.78 3.81 0.62
N THR A 118 4.72 5.12 0.87
CA THR A 118 5.37 5.75 2.04
C THR A 118 4.76 5.24 3.36
N VAL A 119 3.43 5.23 3.48
CA VAL A 119 2.74 4.75 4.69
C VAL A 119 2.95 3.24 4.90
N PHE A 120 3.07 2.47 3.81
CA PHE A 120 3.38 1.04 3.87
C PHE A 120 4.75 0.77 4.51
N PHE A 121 5.82 1.42 4.02
CA PHE A 121 7.15 1.28 4.62
C PHE A 121 7.24 1.86 6.03
N CYS A 122 6.53 2.96 6.30
CA CYS A 122 6.37 3.49 7.65
C CYS A 122 5.76 2.43 8.58
N GLY A 123 4.70 1.74 8.14
CA GLY A 123 4.07 0.63 8.86
C GLY A 123 5.01 -0.55 9.13
N ILE A 124 5.81 -0.97 8.14
CA ILE A 124 6.82 -2.03 8.30
C ILE A 124 7.83 -1.65 9.39
N VAL A 125 8.37 -0.44 9.31
CA VAL A 125 9.37 0.05 10.27
C VAL A 125 8.76 0.22 11.66
N MET A 126 7.52 0.72 11.78
CA MET A 126 6.82 0.79 13.06
C MET A 126 6.57 -0.60 13.65
N SER A 127 6.16 -1.58 12.83
CA SER A 127 5.98 -2.97 13.27
C SER A 127 7.27 -3.58 13.82
N HIS A 128 8.43 -3.22 13.27
CA HIS A 128 9.71 -3.73 13.76
C HIS A 128 10.26 -2.94 14.96
N TYR A 129 10.29 -1.62 14.90
CA TYR A 129 10.96 -0.79 15.91
C TYR A 129 10.02 -0.23 16.96
N THR A 130 8.84 0.25 16.57
CA THR A 130 7.85 0.82 17.51
C THR A 130 7.22 -0.27 18.36
N TRP A 131 6.97 -1.46 17.79
CA TRP A 131 6.38 -2.59 18.51
C TRP A 131 7.12 -2.94 19.80
N HIS A 132 8.45 -2.91 19.78
CA HIS A 132 9.27 -3.21 20.96
C HIS A 132 9.26 -2.10 22.02
N ASN A 133 8.88 -0.87 21.65
CA ASN A 133 8.86 0.29 22.55
C ASN A 133 7.48 0.56 23.17
N VAL A 134 6.41 -0.09 22.70
CA VAL A 134 5.04 0.05 23.23
C VAL A 134 4.72 -1.01 24.28
N THR A 135 3.75 -0.71 25.15
CA THR A 135 3.25 -1.62 26.19
C THR A 135 2.49 -2.82 25.61
N GLU A 136 2.41 -3.93 26.36
CA GLU A 136 1.66 -5.12 25.92
C GLU A 136 0.17 -4.82 25.67
N SER A 137 -0.44 -3.97 26.52
CA SER A 137 -1.83 -3.54 26.32
C SER A 137 -1.99 -2.78 24.99
N SER A 138 -1.04 -1.89 24.65
CA SER A 138 -1.04 -1.16 23.37
C SER A 138 -0.88 -2.07 22.17
N ARG A 139 -0.04 -3.11 22.25
CA ARG A 139 0.12 -4.11 21.19
C ARG A 139 -1.18 -4.85 20.88
N VAL A 140 -1.88 -5.30 21.93
CA VAL A 140 -3.17 -6.01 21.78
C VAL A 140 -4.22 -5.07 21.17
N THR A 141 -4.37 -3.87 21.73
CA THR A 141 -5.34 -2.88 21.22
C THR A 141 -5.05 -2.53 19.77
N THR A 142 -3.79 -2.23 19.43
CA THR A 142 -3.37 -1.88 18.06
C THR A 142 -3.68 -2.99 17.06
N LYS A 143 -3.42 -4.25 17.42
CA LYS A 143 -3.74 -5.39 16.56
C LYS A 143 -5.23 -5.49 16.27
N HIS A 144 -6.08 -5.31 17.29
CA HIS A 144 -7.52 -5.32 17.10
C HIS A 144 -8.01 -4.11 16.31
N THR A 145 -7.49 -2.90 16.59
CA THR A 145 -7.85 -1.67 15.89
C THR A 145 -7.50 -1.73 14.40
N PHE A 146 -6.31 -2.22 14.03
CA PHE A 146 -5.95 -2.36 12.61
C PHE A 146 -6.74 -3.47 11.92
N ALA A 147 -7.03 -4.58 12.60
CA ALA A 147 -7.86 -5.64 12.04
C ALA A 147 -9.30 -5.16 11.77
N THR A 148 -9.92 -4.44 12.71
CA THR A 148 -11.26 -3.89 12.52
C THR A 148 -11.29 -2.80 11.44
N LEU A 149 -10.29 -1.91 11.41
CA LEU A 149 -10.20 -0.88 10.39
C LEU A 149 -10.00 -1.48 8.98
N SER A 150 -9.16 -2.50 8.86
CA SER A 150 -8.95 -3.23 7.60
C SER A 150 -10.25 -3.88 7.12
N PHE A 151 -10.98 -4.55 8.02
CA PHE A 151 -12.25 -5.18 7.67
C PHE A 151 -13.31 -4.16 7.22
N ILE A 152 -13.37 -3.01 7.89
CA ILE A 152 -14.27 -1.92 7.49
C ILE A 152 -13.87 -1.34 6.13
N ALA A 153 -12.57 -1.11 5.89
CA ALA A 153 -12.07 -0.61 4.62
C ALA A 153 -12.35 -1.59 3.46
N GLU A 154 -12.20 -2.89 3.71
CA GLU A 154 -12.53 -3.95 2.76
C GLU A 154 -14.02 -3.95 2.40
N ILE A 155 -14.92 -3.82 3.38
CA ILE A 155 -16.37 -3.68 3.13
C ILE A 155 -16.65 -2.46 2.24
N PHE A 156 -16.04 -1.31 2.53
CA PHE A 156 -16.24 -0.09 1.73
C PHE A 156 -15.73 -0.25 0.30
N LEU A 157 -14.55 -0.85 0.10
CA LEU A 157 -14.01 -1.13 -1.23
C LEU A 157 -14.91 -2.05 -2.03
N PHE A 158 -15.40 -3.15 -1.42
CA PHE A 158 -16.31 -4.07 -2.09
C PHE A 158 -17.65 -3.43 -2.45
N LEU A 159 -18.22 -2.61 -1.56
CA LEU A 159 -19.44 -1.89 -1.86
C LEU A 159 -19.23 -0.86 -2.98
N TYR A 160 -18.10 -0.14 -2.97
CA TYR A 160 -17.79 0.86 -4.00
C TYR A 160 -17.63 0.22 -5.38
N VAL A 161 -16.77 -0.79 -5.49
CA VAL A 161 -16.54 -1.52 -6.75
C VAL A 161 -17.79 -2.27 -7.19
N GLY A 162 -18.54 -2.87 -6.25
CA GLY A 162 -19.79 -3.57 -6.54
C GLY A 162 -20.87 -2.65 -7.09
N MET A 163 -21.00 -1.44 -6.54
CA MET A 163 -21.92 -0.42 -7.06
C MET A 163 -21.51 0.03 -8.47
N ASP A 164 -20.21 0.24 -8.70
CA ASP A 164 -19.67 0.62 -10.02
C ASP A 164 -19.94 -0.46 -11.08
N ALA A 165 -19.74 -1.73 -10.72
CA ALA A 165 -19.94 -2.86 -11.62
C ALA A 165 -21.43 -3.10 -11.98
N LEU A 166 -22.34 -2.79 -11.07
CA LEU A 166 -23.80 -2.96 -11.26
C LEU A 166 -24.47 -1.74 -11.90
N ASP A 167 -23.74 -0.67 -12.19
CA ASP A 167 -24.27 0.52 -12.83
C ASP A 167 -24.60 0.25 -14.31
N ILE A 168 -25.88 -0.06 -14.56
CA ILE A 168 -26.43 -0.38 -15.88
C ILE A 168 -26.28 0.79 -16.87
N GLU A 169 -26.25 2.03 -16.40
CA GLU A 169 -26.06 3.19 -17.29
C GLU A 169 -24.65 3.21 -17.87
N LYS A 170 -23.62 2.88 -17.07
CA LYS A 170 -22.24 2.73 -17.56
C LYS A 170 -22.13 1.63 -18.61
N TRP A 171 -22.76 0.48 -18.39
CA TRP A 171 -22.75 -0.62 -19.37
C TRP A 171 -23.50 -0.27 -20.65
N LYS A 172 -24.61 0.45 -20.56
CA LYS A 172 -25.33 0.95 -21.74
C LYS A 172 -24.50 1.96 -22.53
N LEU A 173 -23.80 2.87 -21.86
CA LEU A 173 -22.91 3.85 -22.49
C LEU A 173 -21.66 3.21 -23.11
N ALA A 174 -21.09 2.20 -22.46
CA ALA A 174 -19.98 1.42 -23.02
C ALA A 174 -20.42 0.61 -24.25
N SER A 175 -21.60 -0.03 -24.18
CA SER A 175 -22.18 -0.77 -25.29
C SER A 175 -22.53 0.15 -26.47
N SER A 176 -23.16 1.30 -26.21
CA SER A 176 -23.47 2.26 -27.28
C SER A 176 -22.21 2.86 -27.90
N ARG A 177 -21.18 3.21 -27.12
CA ARG A 177 -19.90 3.69 -27.65
C ARG A 177 -19.23 2.63 -28.54
N PHE A 178 -19.27 1.35 -28.15
CA PHE A 178 -18.73 0.25 -28.96
C PHE A 178 -19.50 0.02 -30.27
N LEU A 179 -20.82 0.28 -30.28
CA LEU A 179 -21.65 0.14 -31.47
C LEU A 179 -21.55 1.34 -32.43
N ILE A 180 -21.21 2.54 -31.95
CA ILE A 180 -21.18 3.77 -32.74
C ILE A 180 -19.79 4.01 -33.39
N GLU A 181 -18.71 3.60 -32.75
CA GLU A 181 -17.33 3.71 -33.28
C GLU A 181 -17.11 3.06 -34.66
N PRO A 182 -17.63 1.85 -34.99
CA PRO A 182 -17.43 1.26 -36.32
C PRO A 182 -18.22 1.96 -37.44
N GLU A 183 -19.29 2.71 -37.13
CA GLU A 183 -20.16 3.33 -38.15
C GLU A 183 -19.62 4.70 -38.62
N TYR A 184 -18.97 5.46 -37.73
CA TYR A 184 -18.34 6.74 -38.08
C TYR A 184 -17.07 6.60 -38.92
N GLN A 185 -16.41 5.44 -38.88
CA GLN A 185 -15.20 5.19 -39.67
C GLN A 185 -15.51 4.74 -41.12
N ILE A 186 -16.77 4.41 -41.43
CA ILE A 186 -17.23 3.96 -42.76
C ILE A 186 -17.95 5.09 -43.54
N LEU A 187 -18.44 6.13 -42.88
CA LEU A 187 -19.12 7.29 -43.50
C LEU A 187 -18.21 8.54 -43.66
N GLY A 188 -16.90 8.38 -43.44
CA GLY A 188 -15.90 9.45 -43.47
C GLY A 188 -14.96 9.46 -44.69
N GLU A 189 -15.29 8.72 -45.76
CA GLU A 189 -14.69 8.91 -47.11
C GLU A 189 -15.68 9.61 -48.05
#